data_AF-K1Y348-F1
#
_entry.id   AF-K1Y348-F1
#
_cell.length_a   1.000
_cell.length_b   1.000
_cell.length_c   1.000
_cell.angle_alpha   90.00
_cell.angle_beta   90.00
_cell.angle_gamma   90.00
#
_symmetry.space_group_name_H-M   'P 1'
#
loop_
_entity.id
_entity.type
_entity.pdbx_description
1 polymer ?
#
loop_
_entity_poly.entity_id
_entity_poly.type
_entity_poly.pdbx_seq_one_letter_code
_entity_poly.pdbx_strand_id
1 'polypeptide(L)'
;MLRLISIFAIFLAFSSLFNKVQGVKRKSMEPLDHSRWNQQIVIGYAKVPEDQAERINEDNRLFVDETASRRLGTGFDIVEYPGFGVKEGNWYCAIEANSMHLERIGKVYIPFYHSTYPEPPQYLWNQGDEVILDYIQQKGLAEDPFTALRISYIEAEVLQMQMLIPAIVIEQDYLNLRAKCFDSVDDLKTYSSATMNWLDELDIKGR
;
A
#
# COMPACT_ATOMS: atom_id res chain seq x y z
N MET A 1 19.76 76.58 -16.48
CA MET A 1 20.11 75.53 -17.47
C MET A 1 20.96 74.48 -16.77
N LEU A 2 20.38 73.31 -16.45
CA LEU A 2 21.11 72.10 -16.08
C LEU A 2 20.21 70.92 -16.47
N ARG A 3 20.71 70.12 -17.43
CA ARG A 3 20.02 69.00 -18.06
C ARG A 3 20.04 67.78 -17.14
N LEU A 4 18.86 67.19 -16.89
CA LEU A 4 18.73 65.79 -16.47
C LEU A 4 19.13 64.89 -17.64
N ILE A 5 20.14 64.05 -17.44
CA ILE A 5 20.49 62.97 -18.38
C ILE A 5 20.34 61.64 -17.63
N SER A 6 19.22 60.98 -17.95
CA SER A 6 19.09 59.56 -18.30
C SER A 6 19.75 58.50 -17.41
N ILE A 7 18.95 57.86 -16.54
CA ILE A 7 19.28 56.63 -15.79
C ILE A 7 18.55 55.40 -16.37
N PHE A 8 17.89 55.51 -17.53
CA PHE A 8 17.10 54.43 -18.12
C PHE A 8 17.78 53.80 -19.34
N ALA A 9 18.87 53.05 -19.15
CA ALA A 9 19.41 52.20 -20.23
C ALA A 9 20.27 51.00 -19.78
N ILE A 10 20.36 50.68 -18.48
CA ILE A 10 21.17 49.53 -18.02
C ILE A 10 20.34 48.66 -17.06
N PHE A 11 19.17 48.20 -17.50
CA PHE A 11 18.45 47.11 -16.81
C PHE A 11 17.71 46.15 -17.77
N LEU A 12 18.01 46.18 -19.07
CA LEU A 12 17.35 45.33 -20.08
C LEU A 12 18.25 44.26 -20.72
N ALA A 13 19.44 44.02 -20.15
CA ALA A 13 20.41 43.05 -20.70
C ALA A 13 20.81 41.92 -19.72
N PHE A 14 19.97 41.62 -18.72
CA PHE A 14 20.19 40.48 -17.80
C PHE A 14 18.97 39.55 -17.67
N SER A 15 18.05 39.57 -18.63
CA SER A 15 16.88 38.67 -18.68
C SER A 15 17.07 37.45 -19.60
N SER A 16 18.28 37.17 -20.09
CA SER A 16 18.53 36.10 -21.08
C SER A 16 19.35 34.89 -20.58
N LEU A 17 19.65 34.78 -19.28
CA LEU A 17 20.43 33.66 -18.71
C LEU A 17 19.61 32.60 -17.95
N PHE A 18 18.34 32.40 -18.30
CA PHE A 18 17.58 31.22 -17.86
C PHE A 18 16.81 30.58 -19.02
N ASN A 19 17.52 30.26 -20.11
CA ASN A 19 17.02 29.39 -21.18
C ASN A 19 17.99 28.24 -21.41
N LYS A 20 18.10 27.33 -20.43
CA LYS A 20 18.53 25.93 -20.64
C LYS A 20 18.51 25.16 -19.32
N VAL A 21 17.36 24.57 -18.99
CA VAL A 21 17.32 23.28 -18.29
C VAL A 21 16.43 22.39 -19.14
N GLN A 22 17.07 21.67 -20.07
CA GLN A 22 16.44 20.58 -20.80
C GLN A 22 16.48 19.33 -19.90
N GLY A 23 15.31 18.75 -19.67
CA GLY A 23 15.15 17.30 -19.80
C GLY A 23 15.47 16.44 -18.58
N VAL A 24 14.80 16.67 -17.46
CA VAL A 24 14.35 15.53 -16.65
C VAL A 24 12.83 15.47 -16.84
N LYS A 25 12.33 14.41 -17.47
CA LYS A 25 10.90 14.07 -17.46
C LYS A 25 10.48 13.86 -16.00
N ARG A 26 10.17 14.94 -15.29
CA ARG A 26 9.21 14.86 -14.19
C ARG A 26 7.93 14.37 -14.86
N LYS A 27 7.43 13.19 -14.46
CA LYS A 27 6.03 12.83 -14.71
C LYS A 27 5.24 14.09 -14.36
N SER A 28 4.65 14.73 -15.36
CA SER A 28 3.70 15.80 -15.15
C SER A 28 2.69 15.22 -14.18
N MET A 29 2.65 15.76 -12.96
CA MET A 29 1.62 15.47 -12.00
C MET A 29 0.33 15.88 -12.69
N GLU A 30 -0.39 14.89 -13.23
CA GLU A 30 -1.68 15.13 -13.84
C GLU A 30 -2.56 15.83 -12.80
N PRO A 31 -3.45 16.74 -13.23
CA PRO A 31 -4.36 17.42 -12.31
C PRO A 31 -5.05 16.36 -11.45
N LEU A 32 -4.87 16.45 -10.13
CA LEU A 32 -5.55 15.57 -9.17
C LEU A 32 -7.05 15.66 -9.43
N ASP A 33 -7.60 14.64 -10.06
CA ASP A 33 -9.03 14.51 -10.29
C ASP A 33 -9.70 14.36 -8.92
N HIS A 34 -10.21 15.48 -8.42
CA HIS A 34 -10.86 15.56 -7.11
C HIS A 34 -12.11 14.66 -7.00
N SER A 35 -12.62 14.10 -8.10
CA SER A 35 -13.76 13.18 -8.10
C SER A 35 -13.45 11.77 -7.58
N ARG A 36 -12.17 11.35 -7.53
CA ARG A 36 -11.76 10.01 -7.04
C ARG A 36 -11.40 9.96 -5.55
N TRP A 37 -11.42 11.11 -4.89
CA TRP A 37 -11.14 11.21 -3.47
C TRP A 37 -12.36 10.69 -2.70
N ASN A 38 -12.13 9.84 -1.70
CA ASN A 38 -13.18 9.26 -0.85
C ASN A 38 -14.03 8.14 -1.52
N GLN A 39 -13.54 7.50 -2.57
CA GLN A 39 -14.18 6.31 -3.17
C GLN A 39 -13.74 5.03 -2.46
N GLN A 40 -14.62 4.03 -2.44
CA GLN A 40 -14.23 2.66 -2.09
C GLN A 40 -13.55 2.03 -3.30
N ILE A 41 -12.32 1.55 -3.13
CA ILE A 41 -11.53 0.90 -4.18
C ILE A 41 -11.06 -0.46 -3.69
N VAL A 42 -11.02 -1.44 -4.58
CA VAL A 42 -10.46 -2.76 -4.26
C VAL A 42 -8.96 -2.62 -4.07
N ILE A 43 -8.47 -2.99 -2.89
CA ILE A 43 -7.05 -2.94 -2.52
C ILE A 43 -6.38 -4.31 -2.59
N GLY A 44 -7.17 -5.38 -2.67
CA GLY A 44 -6.68 -6.73 -2.86
C GLY A 44 -7.75 -7.77 -2.58
N TYR A 45 -7.30 -9.02 -2.49
CA TYR A 45 -8.14 -10.19 -2.41
C TYR A 45 -7.67 -11.10 -1.29
N ALA A 46 -8.56 -11.91 -0.74
CA ALA A 46 -8.19 -12.91 0.25
C ALA A 46 -8.87 -14.23 -0.03
N LYS A 47 -8.28 -15.29 0.54
CA LYS A 47 -8.86 -16.61 0.57
C LYS A 47 -9.10 -16.97 2.03
N VAL A 48 -10.32 -17.36 2.35
CA VAL A 48 -10.75 -17.65 3.72
C VAL A 48 -11.58 -18.94 3.78
N PRO A 49 -11.65 -19.60 4.94
CA PRO A 49 -12.63 -20.64 5.22
C PRO A 49 -14.08 -20.13 5.05
N GLU A 50 -15.00 -21.06 4.80
CA GLU A 50 -16.44 -20.76 4.61
C GLU A 50 -17.06 -20.01 5.80
N ASP A 51 -16.83 -20.48 7.02
CA ASP A 51 -17.35 -19.86 8.24
C ASP A 51 -16.85 -18.41 8.42
N GLN A 52 -15.60 -18.15 8.04
CA GLN A 52 -15.05 -16.80 8.03
C GLN A 52 -15.68 -15.94 6.92
N ALA A 53 -15.92 -16.48 5.72
CA ALA A 53 -16.57 -15.75 4.64
C ALA A 53 -18.03 -15.41 4.95
N GLU A 54 -18.79 -16.34 5.52
CA GLU A 54 -20.17 -16.11 5.97
C GLU A 54 -20.21 -14.94 6.96
N ARG A 55 -19.36 -14.99 7.99
CA ARG A 55 -19.25 -13.92 8.98
C ARG A 55 -18.82 -12.57 8.38
N ILE A 56 -17.90 -12.57 7.41
CA ILE A 56 -17.53 -11.35 6.68
C ILE A 56 -18.75 -10.81 5.92
N ASN A 57 -19.50 -11.66 5.24
CA ASN A 57 -20.63 -11.28 4.41
C ASN A 57 -21.85 -10.78 5.20
N GLU A 58 -22.02 -11.20 6.46
CA GLU A 58 -23.10 -10.72 7.34
C GLU A 58 -23.06 -9.19 7.48
N ASP A 59 -21.88 -8.63 7.77
CA ASP A 59 -21.70 -7.20 8.02
C ASP A 59 -20.89 -6.48 6.94
N ASN A 60 -20.36 -7.21 5.96
CA ASN A 60 -19.34 -6.77 4.98
C ASN A 60 -18.09 -6.19 5.65
N ARG A 61 -17.69 -6.75 6.80
CA ARG A 61 -16.55 -6.27 7.61
C ARG A 61 -15.49 -7.36 7.80
N LEU A 62 -14.23 -6.95 7.72
CA LEU A 62 -13.12 -7.81 8.11
C LEU A 62 -13.05 -7.94 9.64
N PHE A 63 -12.55 -9.09 10.08
CA PHE A 63 -12.18 -9.34 11.47
C PHE A 63 -10.87 -10.11 11.50
N VAL A 64 -10.17 -10.01 12.63
CA VAL A 64 -8.88 -10.68 12.83
C VAL A 64 -9.14 -12.05 13.46
N ASP A 65 -8.63 -13.09 12.80
CA ASP A 65 -8.45 -14.40 13.44
C ASP A 65 -7.07 -14.42 14.10
N GLU A 66 -7.04 -14.25 15.43
CA GLU A 66 -5.81 -14.24 16.24
C GLU A 66 -5.08 -15.58 16.24
N THR A 67 -5.77 -16.68 15.88
CA THR A 67 -5.16 -18.02 15.88
C THR A 67 -4.35 -18.31 14.61
N ALA A 68 -4.60 -17.55 13.54
CA ALA A 68 -3.91 -17.73 12.27
C ALA A 68 -2.47 -17.21 12.33
N SER A 69 -1.52 -18.13 12.10
CA SER A 69 -0.10 -17.80 11.96
C SER A 69 0.15 -17.06 10.64
N ARG A 70 0.70 -15.85 10.73
CA ARG A 70 0.93 -14.96 9.58
C ARG A 70 2.38 -14.53 9.48
N ARG A 71 2.83 -14.30 8.24
CA ARG A 71 4.24 -14.07 7.94
C ARG A 71 4.72 -12.68 8.33
N LEU A 72 3.82 -11.70 8.22
CA LEU A 72 4.14 -10.28 8.39
C LEU A 72 3.60 -9.70 9.71
N GLY A 73 3.09 -10.54 10.61
CA GLY A 73 2.55 -10.13 11.92
C GLY A 73 1.04 -10.32 12.08
N THR A 74 0.46 -9.77 13.15
CA THR A 74 -0.96 -9.94 13.49
C THR A 74 -1.85 -9.01 12.66
N GLY A 75 -2.86 -9.59 11.99
CA GLY A 75 -3.75 -8.81 11.13
C GLY A 75 -4.48 -9.68 10.12
N PHE A 76 -4.67 -9.16 8.91
CA PHE A 76 -5.36 -9.84 7.83
C PHE A 76 -4.53 -9.75 6.54
N ASP A 77 -4.18 -10.90 5.97
CA ASP A 77 -3.38 -10.99 4.75
C ASP A 77 -4.28 -10.90 3.51
N ILE A 78 -3.93 -9.99 2.60
CA ILE A 78 -4.52 -9.90 1.26
C ILE A 78 -3.44 -10.07 0.20
N VAL A 79 -3.86 -10.37 -1.03
CA VAL A 79 -3.01 -10.53 -2.21
C VAL A 79 -3.50 -9.63 -3.33
N GLU A 80 -2.59 -9.27 -4.22
CA GLU A 80 -2.83 -8.34 -5.33
C GLU A 80 -3.81 -8.88 -6.39
N TYR A 81 -3.73 -10.17 -6.70
CA TYR A 81 -4.46 -10.77 -7.83
C TYR A 81 -5.59 -11.70 -7.38
N PRO A 82 -6.79 -11.60 -8.00
CA PRO A 82 -7.90 -12.47 -7.68
C PRO A 82 -7.59 -13.89 -8.16
N GLY A 83 -7.84 -14.87 -7.29
CA GLY A 83 -7.62 -16.28 -7.60
C GLY A 83 -6.18 -16.77 -7.42
N PHE A 84 -5.30 -16.01 -6.76
CA PHE A 84 -4.03 -16.59 -6.31
C PHE A 84 -4.29 -17.75 -5.34
N GLY A 85 -3.68 -18.91 -5.60
CA GLY A 85 -3.77 -20.09 -4.74
C GLY A 85 -5.17 -20.69 -4.60
N VAL A 86 -5.95 -20.73 -5.69
CA VAL A 86 -7.26 -21.39 -5.78
C VAL A 86 -7.18 -22.80 -5.18
N LYS A 87 -8.11 -23.11 -4.28
CA LYS A 87 -8.22 -24.42 -3.66
C LYS A 87 -9.67 -24.69 -3.29
N GLU A 88 -10.15 -25.89 -3.61
CA GLU A 88 -11.49 -26.35 -3.27
C GLU A 88 -11.80 -26.17 -1.76
N GLY A 89 -13.05 -25.81 -1.46
CA GLY A 89 -13.54 -25.58 -0.10
C GLY A 89 -13.15 -24.23 0.53
N ASN A 90 -12.48 -23.34 -0.21
CA ASN A 90 -12.26 -21.96 0.25
C ASN A 90 -13.20 -20.98 -0.45
N TRP A 91 -13.49 -19.91 0.25
CA TRP A 91 -14.15 -18.73 -0.29
C TRP A 91 -13.12 -17.65 -0.61
N TYR A 92 -13.49 -16.74 -1.51
CA TYR A 92 -12.63 -15.71 -2.05
C TYR A 92 -13.26 -14.34 -1.86
N CYS A 93 -12.52 -13.43 -1.26
CA CYS A 93 -13.02 -12.12 -0.89
C CYS A 93 -12.35 -11.02 -1.71
N ALA A 94 -13.14 -10.02 -2.12
CA ALA A 94 -12.63 -8.72 -2.53
C ALA A 94 -12.60 -7.80 -1.30
N ILE A 95 -11.48 -7.12 -1.08
CA ILE A 95 -11.30 -6.18 0.03
C ILE A 95 -11.21 -4.79 -0.55
N GLU A 96 -12.08 -3.91 -0.07
CA GLU A 96 -12.17 -2.52 -0.45
C GLU A 96 -11.72 -1.63 0.70
N ALA A 97 -11.09 -0.51 0.36
CA ALA A 97 -10.75 0.54 1.30
C ALA A 97 -11.12 1.91 0.73
N ASN A 98 -11.31 2.87 1.63
CA ASN A 98 -11.43 4.26 1.24
C ASN A 98 -10.13 4.79 0.65
N SER A 99 -10.17 5.29 -0.58
CA SER A 99 -8.99 5.75 -1.32
C SER A 99 -8.20 6.84 -0.59
N MET A 100 -8.88 7.77 0.07
CA MET A 100 -8.22 8.86 0.81
C MET A 100 -7.50 8.35 2.06
N HIS A 101 -8.11 7.40 2.77
CA HIS A 101 -7.51 6.80 3.96
C HIS A 101 -6.32 5.92 3.56
N LEU A 102 -6.48 5.14 2.49
CA LEU A 102 -5.41 4.34 1.91
C LEU A 102 -4.23 5.20 1.51
N GLU A 103 -4.44 6.36 0.88
CA GLU A 103 -3.33 7.26 0.49
C GLU A 103 -2.49 7.69 1.71
N ARG A 104 -3.15 7.99 2.84
CA ARG A 104 -2.52 8.56 4.03
C ARG A 104 -1.85 7.55 4.95
N ILE A 105 -2.33 6.31 5.01
CA ILE A 105 -1.75 5.31 5.91
C ILE A 105 -0.32 4.94 5.49
N GLY A 106 0.56 4.67 6.45
CA GLY A 106 1.91 4.20 6.17
C GLY A 106 1.91 2.88 5.41
N LYS A 107 2.85 2.70 4.47
CA LYS A 107 3.02 1.48 3.69
C LYS A 107 4.49 1.14 3.64
N VAL A 108 4.83 -0.06 4.08
CA VAL A 108 6.23 -0.47 4.25
C VAL A 108 6.47 -1.80 3.57
N TYR A 109 7.61 -1.91 2.88
CA TYR A 109 8.09 -3.15 2.33
C TYR A 109 8.91 -3.90 3.39
N ILE A 110 8.54 -5.15 3.65
CA ILE A 110 9.21 -6.03 4.60
C ILE A 110 10.01 -7.08 3.81
N PRO A 111 11.35 -7.00 3.74
CA PRO A 111 12.13 -8.02 3.08
C PRO A 111 12.13 -9.33 3.88
N PHE A 112 12.52 -10.43 3.25
CA PHE A 112 12.76 -11.70 3.97
C PHE A 112 13.89 -11.55 4.99
N TYR A 113 14.96 -10.86 4.60
CA TYR A 113 16.17 -10.66 5.40
C TYR A 113 16.53 -9.18 5.44
N HIS A 114 17.01 -8.73 6.59
CA HIS A 114 17.56 -7.41 6.79
C HIS A 114 19.04 -7.48 7.19
N SER A 115 19.90 -6.71 6.51
CA SER A 115 21.33 -6.62 6.82
C SER A 115 21.58 -5.76 8.06
N THR A 116 22.20 -6.36 9.06
CA THR A 116 22.46 -5.80 10.40
C THR A 116 23.96 -5.71 10.71
N TYR A 117 24.81 -5.52 9.69
CA TYR A 117 26.27 -5.53 9.85
C TYR A 117 26.75 -4.70 11.05
N PRO A 118 27.62 -5.24 11.94
CA PRO A 118 28.39 -6.49 11.77
C PRO A 118 27.64 -7.80 12.08
N GLU A 119 26.39 -7.75 12.51
CA GLU A 119 25.61 -8.93 12.86
C GLU A 119 25.18 -9.73 11.61
N PRO A 120 24.89 -11.05 11.76
CA PRO A 120 24.30 -11.85 10.70
C PRO A 120 22.95 -11.28 10.24
N PRO A 121 22.60 -11.39 8.94
CA PRO A 121 21.31 -10.92 8.43
C PRO A 121 20.15 -11.47 9.26
N GLN A 122 19.28 -10.57 9.72
CA GLN A 122 18.10 -10.93 10.50
C GLN A 122 16.98 -11.37 9.55
N TYR A 123 16.47 -12.59 9.72
CA TYR A 123 15.25 -13.03 9.05
C TYR A 123 14.05 -12.32 9.71
N LEU A 124 13.17 -11.69 8.92
CA LEU A 124 12.05 -10.90 9.46
C LEU A 124 10.71 -11.65 9.47
N TRP A 125 10.53 -12.56 8.52
CA TRP A 125 9.26 -13.25 8.37
C TRP A 125 9.03 -14.28 9.47
N ASN A 126 7.76 -14.49 9.84
CA ASN A 126 7.35 -15.44 10.88
C ASN A 126 8.04 -15.23 12.24
N GLN A 127 8.64 -14.06 12.48
CA GLN A 127 9.29 -13.74 13.77
C GLN A 127 8.34 -13.10 14.79
N GLY A 128 7.10 -12.80 14.39
CA GLY A 128 6.13 -12.08 15.22
C GLY A 128 6.18 -10.56 15.03
N ASP A 129 5.19 -9.88 15.61
CA ASP A 129 5.01 -8.43 15.44
C ASP A 129 6.19 -7.63 15.98
N GLU A 130 6.73 -7.99 17.15
CA GLU A 130 7.80 -7.25 17.83
C GLU A 130 9.01 -7.03 16.89
N VAL A 131 9.49 -8.10 16.26
CA VAL A 131 10.64 -8.04 15.35
C VAL A 131 10.37 -7.18 14.11
N ILE A 132 9.16 -7.25 13.57
CA ILE A 132 8.78 -6.49 12.38
C ILE A 132 8.60 -5.00 12.72
N LEU A 133 7.98 -4.69 13.86
CA LEU A 133 7.80 -3.33 14.36
C LEU A 133 9.14 -2.67 14.64
N ASP A 134 10.06 -3.39 15.30
CA ASP A 134 11.43 -2.93 15.55
C ASP A 134 12.14 -2.60 14.25
N TYR A 135 12.03 -3.48 13.23
CA TYR A 135 12.60 -3.21 11.91
C TYR A 135 12.04 -1.93 11.29
N ILE A 136 10.71 -1.76 11.27
CA ILE A 136 10.04 -0.58 10.70
C ILE A 136 10.51 0.69 11.42
N GLN A 137 10.58 0.66 12.75
CA GLN A 137 10.98 1.78 13.60
C GLN A 137 12.46 2.13 13.40
N GLN A 138 13.37 1.15 13.47
CA GLN A 138 14.81 1.36 13.30
C GLN A 138 15.15 1.95 11.93
N LYS A 139 14.36 1.62 10.91
CA LYS A 139 14.53 2.16 9.55
C LYS A 139 13.77 3.45 9.28
N GLY A 140 12.92 3.90 10.21
CA GLY A 140 12.10 5.09 10.02
C GLY A 140 11.18 4.99 8.80
N LEU A 141 10.65 3.80 8.52
CA LEU A 141 9.85 3.55 7.30
C LEU A 141 8.40 4.03 7.42
N ALA A 142 7.92 4.24 8.64
CA ALA A 142 6.60 4.78 8.94
C ALA A 142 6.66 5.67 10.18
N GLU A 143 5.78 6.68 10.23
CA GLU A 143 5.58 7.50 11.42
C GLU A 143 5.02 6.67 12.58
N ASP A 144 4.07 5.78 12.27
CA ASP A 144 3.51 4.82 13.20
C ASP A 144 3.68 3.38 12.66
N PRO A 145 4.63 2.60 13.21
CA PRO A 145 4.85 1.21 12.84
C PRO A 145 3.65 0.28 13.05
N PHE A 146 2.78 0.58 14.03
CA PHE A 146 1.65 -0.29 14.39
C PHE A 146 0.54 -0.25 13.35
N THR A 147 0.40 0.86 12.64
CA THR A 147 -0.66 1.09 11.66
C THR A 147 -0.19 0.96 10.22
N ALA A 148 1.12 0.87 9.98
CA ALA A 148 1.66 0.72 8.64
C ALA A 148 1.23 -0.60 8.00
N LEU A 149 0.66 -0.53 6.80
CA LEU A 149 0.41 -1.69 5.94
C LEU A 149 1.75 -2.33 5.55
N ARG A 150 1.84 -3.65 5.63
CA ARG A 150 3.10 -4.37 5.47
C ARG A 150 3.05 -5.20 4.20
N ILE A 151 3.87 -4.84 3.23
CA ILE A 151 3.89 -5.47 1.90
C ILE A 151 5.13 -6.35 1.82
N SER A 152 4.99 -7.53 1.23
CA SER A 152 6.13 -8.34 0.85
C SER A 152 5.79 -9.22 -0.35
N TYR A 153 6.81 -9.82 -0.97
CA TYR A 153 6.56 -10.92 -1.90
C TYR A 153 6.03 -12.13 -1.13
N ILE A 154 5.46 -13.10 -1.83
CA ILE A 154 5.21 -14.45 -1.33
C ILE A 154 6.24 -15.35 -2.01
N GLU A 155 6.95 -16.16 -1.24
CA GLU A 155 7.81 -17.20 -1.79
C GLU A 155 6.92 -18.30 -2.37
N ALA A 156 6.61 -18.20 -3.66
CA ALA A 156 5.84 -19.15 -4.44
C ALA A 156 6.40 -19.25 -5.87
N GLU A 157 5.94 -20.24 -6.63
CA GLU A 157 6.35 -20.42 -8.04
C GLU A 157 6.03 -19.20 -8.93
N VAL A 158 5.08 -18.37 -8.50
CA VAL A 158 4.71 -17.11 -9.14
C VAL A 158 5.02 -15.96 -8.19
N LEU A 159 5.73 -14.94 -8.69
CA LEU A 159 5.96 -13.69 -7.97
C LEU A 159 4.61 -13.02 -7.69
N GLN A 160 4.13 -13.18 -6.47
CA GLN A 160 2.89 -12.61 -5.96
C GLN A 160 3.24 -11.71 -4.78
N MET A 161 2.61 -10.56 -4.67
CA MET A 161 2.69 -9.76 -3.44
C MET A 161 1.57 -10.11 -2.46
N GLN A 162 1.91 -10.08 -1.19
CA GLN A 162 0.97 -10.06 -0.05
C GLN A 162 1.07 -8.71 0.66
N MET A 163 -0.05 -8.28 1.20
CA MET A 163 -0.14 -7.13 2.10
C MET A 163 -0.85 -7.58 3.37
N LEU A 164 -0.20 -7.38 4.51
CA LEU A 164 -0.87 -7.47 5.80
C LEU A 164 -1.51 -6.12 6.13
N ILE A 165 -2.80 -6.16 6.43
CA ILE A 165 -3.52 -5.09 7.12
C ILE A 165 -3.41 -5.36 8.62
N PRO A 166 -2.69 -4.54 9.41
CA PRO A 166 -2.52 -4.79 10.85
C PRO A 166 -3.87 -4.85 11.59
N ALA A 167 -3.94 -5.64 12.66
CA ALA A 167 -5.16 -5.82 13.44
C ALA A 167 -5.77 -4.49 13.93
N ILE A 168 -4.93 -3.60 14.46
CA ILE A 168 -5.35 -2.27 14.93
C ILE A 168 -5.99 -1.42 13.82
N VAL A 169 -5.56 -1.57 12.56
CA VAL A 169 -6.13 -0.86 11.40
C VAL A 169 -7.55 -1.33 11.11
N ILE A 170 -7.82 -2.62 11.32
CA ILE A 170 -9.14 -3.24 11.12
C ILE A 170 -10.06 -2.86 12.28
N GLU A 171 -9.59 -3.03 13.51
CA GLU A 171 -10.37 -2.80 14.73
C GLU A 171 -10.79 -1.34 14.90
N GLN A 172 -9.90 -0.40 14.56
CA GLN A 172 -10.17 1.04 14.64
C GLN A 172 -10.74 1.62 13.33
N ASP A 173 -11.00 0.77 12.34
CA ASP A 173 -11.56 1.14 11.03
C ASP A 173 -10.81 2.28 10.31
N TYR A 174 -9.48 2.30 10.43
CA TYR A 174 -8.66 3.39 9.86
C TYR A 174 -8.78 3.51 8.35
N LEU A 175 -9.12 2.42 7.66
CA LEU A 175 -9.27 2.39 6.22
C LEU A 175 -10.72 2.41 5.73
N ASN A 176 -11.72 2.41 6.63
CA ASN A 176 -13.14 2.24 6.29
C ASN A 176 -13.32 1.00 5.39
N LEU A 177 -12.87 -0.14 5.90
CA LEU A 177 -12.73 -1.38 5.13
C LEU A 177 -14.10 -2.00 4.85
N ARG A 178 -14.25 -2.53 3.64
CA ARG A 178 -15.35 -3.41 3.28
C ARG A 178 -14.82 -4.68 2.67
N ALA A 179 -15.54 -5.78 2.87
CA ALA A 179 -15.19 -7.03 2.25
C ALA A 179 -16.44 -7.77 1.80
N LYS A 180 -16.31 -8.47 0.67
CA LYS A 180 -17.35 -9.35 0.16
C LYS A 180 -16.73 -10.62 -0.38
N CYS A 181 -17.28 -11.77 0.05
CA CYS A 181 -16.75 -13.09 -0.23
C CYS A 181 -17.71 -13.91 -1.09
N PHE A 182 -17.12 -14.77 -1.93
CA PHE A 182 -17.79 -15.64 -2.89
C PHE A 182 -17.23 -17.05 -2.78
N ASP A 183 -18.06 -18.07 -3.00
CA ASP A 183 -17.67 -19.47 -3.02
C ASP A 183 -16.84 -19.85 -4.25
N SER A 184 -16.86 -19.00 -5.29
CA SER A 184 -16.13 -19.20 -6.53
C SER A 184 -15.26 -18.00 -6.92
N VAL A 185 -14.12 -18.27 -7.57
CA VAL A 185 -13.25 -17.24 -8.15
C VAL A 185 -13.92 -16.52 -9.32
N ASP A 186 -14.84 -17.20 -10.02
CA ASP A 186 -15.54 -16.63 -11.18
C ASP A 186 -16.58 -15.59 -10.74
N ASP A 187 -17.28 -15.83 -9.64
CA ASP A 187 -18.18 -14.85 -9.03
C ASP A 187 -17.40 -13.67 -8.44
N LEU A 188 -16.26 -13.95 -7.78
CA LEU A 188 -15.35 -12.89 -7.36
C LEU A 188 -14.94 -12.00 -8.53
N LYS A 189 -14.52 -12.59 -9.66
CA LYS A 189 -14.07 -11.84 -10.84
C LYS A 189 -15.20 -11.09 -11.53
N THR A 190 -16.43 -11.61 -11.43
CA THR A 190 -17.65 -10.93 -11.89
C THR A 190 -17.97 -9.73 -11.01
N TYR A 191 -17.76 -9.84 -9.69
CA TYR A 191 -17.88 -8.73 -8.76
C TYR A 191 -16.78 -7.67 -8.98
N SER A 192 -15.53 -8.11 -9.01
CA SER A 192 -14.37 -7.27 -9.31
C SER A 192 -13.23 -8.10 -9.90
N SER A 193 -12.75 -7.63 -11.06
CA SER A 193 -11.48 -8.05 -11.64
C SER A 193 -10.40 -6.96 -11.54
N ALA A 194 -10.67 -5.89 -10.77
CA ALA A 194 -9.75 -4.78 -10.62
C ALA A 194 -8.46 -5.23 -9.93
N THR A 195 -7.32 -4.90 -10.50
CA THR A 195 -6.00 -5.17 -9.91
C THR A 195 -5.30 -3.85 -9.69
N MET A 196 -4.68 -3.69 -8.54
CA MET A 196 -3.86 -2.53 -8.20
C MET A 196 -2.40 -2.98 -8.16
N ASN A 197 -1.56 -2.42 -9.02
CA ASN A 197 -0.13 -2.68 -8.94
C ASN A 197 0.46 -1.94 -7.75
N TRP A 198 0.58 -2.61 -6.61
CA TRP A 198 0.98 -1.93 -5.37
C TRP A 198 2.34 -1.25 -5.46
N LEU A 199 3.27 -1.79 -6.25
CA LEU A 199 4.61 -1.22 -6.39
C LEU A 199 4.64 0.07 -7.21
N ASP A 200 3.69 0.24 -8.12
CA ASP A 200 3.61 1.40 -9.01
C ASP A 200 2.57 2.42 -8.54
N GLU A 201 1.54 1.97 -7.83
CA GLU A 201 0.39 2.78 -7.42
C GLU A 201 0.44 3.24 -5.96
N LEU A 202 1.20 2.57 -5.08
CA LEU A 202 1.30 2.93 -3.66
C LEU A 202 2.68 3.52 -3.31
N ASP A 203 2.69 4.51 -2.43
CA ASP A 203 3.93 5.08 -1.87
C ASP A 203 4.50 4.15 -0.77
N ILE A 204 5.12 3.04 -1.19
CA ILE A 204 5.72 2.04 -0.30
C ILE A 204 7.16 2.43 0.07
N LYS A 205 7.46 2.51 1.36
CA LYS A 205 8.82 2.78 1.88
C LYS A 205 9.62 1.50 2.08
N GLY A 206 10.94 1.60 1.99
CA GLY A 206 11.86 0.49 2.29
C GLY A 206 12.12 -0.49 1.14
N ARG A 207 11.67 -0.13 -0.08
CA ARG A 207 12.01 -0.82 -1.33
C ARG A 207 13.38 -0.40 -1.85
#